data_AF-A0A6L5T8H4-F1
#
_entry.id   AF-A0A6L5T8H4-F1
#
_cell.length_a   1.000
_cell.length_b   1.000
_cell.length_c   1.000
_cell.angle_alpha   90.00
_cell.angle_beta   90.00
_cell.angle_gamma   90.00
#
_symmetry.space_group_name_H-M   'P 1'
#
loop_
_entity.id
_entity.type
_entity.pdbx_description
1 polymer ?
#
loop_
_entity_poly.entity_id
_entity_poly.type
_entity_poly.pdbx_seq_one_letter_code
_entity_poly.pdbx_strand_id
1 'polypeptide(L)'
;MKLQFFHVHDLCRFIDVLLKVKPSQRIFNVGNKEGVSIRKWIELCYAVVGKQATFVEIHQDIEQRNYFSFYEYEYCLDVSLQYELMGDVKSLEQGLEEAYAWYIHNKDKVNRKPLIEYIDNTLC
;
A
#
# COMPACT_ATOMS: atom_id res chain seq x y z
N MET A 1 -9.07 -1.80 -10.42
CA MET A 1 -8.22 -0.68 -9.98
C MET A 1 -6.82 -1.14 -9.62
N LYS A 2 -5.83 -0.29 -9.85
CA LYS A 2 -4.44 -0.41 -9.40
C LYS A 2 -4.19 0.44 -8.15
N LEU A 3 -3.25 -0.03 -7.35
CA LEU A 3 -2.72 0.64 -6.16
C LEU A 3 -1.23 0.89 -6.39
N GLN A 4 -0.79 2.14 -6.26
CA GLN A 4 0.61 2.50 -6.24
C GLN A 4 1.02 2.76 -4.78
N PHE A 5 1.95 1.96 -4.27
CA PHE A 5 2.41 2.07 -2.90
C PHE A 5 3.69 2.91 -2.80
N PHE A 6 3.97 3.40 -1.60
CA PHE A 6 5.24 3.99 -1.27
C PHE A 6 5.59 3.71 0.19
N HIS A 7 6.81 3.25 0.46
CA HIS A 7 7.22 2.96 1.83
C HIS A 7 7.51 4.26 2.59
N VAL A 8 7.01 4.38 3.82
CA VAL A 8 7.15 5.60 4.64
C VAL A 8 8.62 5.97 4.92
N HIS A 9 9.49 4.97 5.07
CA HIS A 9 10.92 5.24 5.22
C HIS A 9 11.51 5.91 3.97
N ASP A 10 11.11 5.48 2.77
CA ASP A 10 11.62 6.09 1.53
C ASP A 10 11.00 7.47 1.29
N LEU A 11 9.79 7.73 1.78
CA LEU A 11 9.23 9.08 1.84
C LEU A 11 10.11 10.00 2.70
N CYS A 12 10.49 9.57 3.91
CA CYS A 12 11.39 10.35 4.76
C CYS A 12 12.75 10.59 4.08
N ARG A 13 13.34 9.54 3.49
CA ARG A 13 14.61 9.66 2.74
C ARG A 13 14.50 10.67 1.61
N PHE A 14 13.38 10.67 0.88
CA PHE A 14 13.19 11.60 -0.22
C PHE A 14 13.09 13.05 0.26
N ILE A 15 12.41 13.29 1.39
CA ILE A 15 12.38 14.62 2.03
C ILE A 15 13.81 15.07 2.35
N ASP A 16 14.66 14.20 2.91
CA ASP A 16 16.06 14.52 3.19
C ASP A 16 16.85 14.85 1.91
N VAL A 17 16.60 14.14 0.81
CA VAL A 17 17.20 14.43 -0.50
C VAL A 17 16.80 15.83 -0.96
N LEU A 18 15.52 16.19 -0.87
CA LEU A 18 15.02 17.52 -1.26
C LEU A 18 15.66 18.64 -0.43
N LEU A 19 15.85 18.44 0.88
CA LEU A 19 16.49 19.41 1.76
C LEU A 19 17.98 19.64 1.43
N LYS A 20 18.67 18.61 0.92
CA LYS A 20 20.08 18.67 0.53
C LYS A 20 20.26 19.24 -0.87
N VAL A 21 19.54 18.69 -1.85
CA VAL A 21 19.69 19.03 -3.28
C VAL A 21 19.05 20.38 -3.59
N LYS A 22 17.93 20.73 -2.93
CA LYS A 22 17.17 21.97 -3.14
C LYS A 22 16.87 22.24 -4.63
N PRO A 23 16.28 21.29 -5.37
CA PRO A 23 16.02 21.43 -6.81
C PRO A 23 15.08 22.61 -7.09
N SER A 24 15.17 23.22 -8.28
CA SER A 24 14.25 24.28 -8.70
C SER A 24 12.80 23.79 -8.78
N GLN A 25 12.60 22.54 -9.19
CA GLN A 25 11.32 21.84 -9.10
C GLN A 25 10.81 21.85 -7.66
N ARG A 26 9.54 22.24 -7.48
CA ARG A 26 8.93 22.41 -6.14
C ARG A 26 7.88 21.36 -5.79
N ILE A 27 7.38 20.63 -6.79
CA ILE A 27 6.32 19.63 -6.62
C ILE A 27 6.83 18.29 -7.13
N PHE A 28 6.71 17.25 -6.31
CA PHE A 28 7.10 15.90 -6.68
C PHE A 28 5.95 14.95 -6.34
N ASN A 29 5.56 14.15 -7.32
CA ASN A 29 4.83 12.91 -7.05
C ASN A 29 5.83 11.88 -6.54
N VAL A 30 5.41 11.08 -5.58
CA VAL A 30 6.26 10.05 -4.99
C VAL A 30 5.55 8.71 -4.87
N GLY A 31 6.30 7.64 -5.08
CA GLY A 31 5.79 6.28 -5.10
C GLY A 31 6.74 5.29 -5.73
N ASN A 32 6.39 4.01 -5.61
CA ASN A 32 7.00 2.96 -6.42
C ASN A 32 6.60 3.16 -7.89
N LYS A 33 7.52 2.91 -8.82
CA LYS A 33 7.25 2.97 -10.28
C LYS A 33 6.03 2.16 -10.70
N GLU A 34 5.94 0.93 -10.18
CA GLU A 34 4.90 -0.01 -10.57
C GLU A 34 3.72 0.03 -9.60
N GLY A 35 2.52 0.12 -10.16
CA GLY A 35 1.28 -0.16 -9.43
C GLY A 35 0.91 -1.64 -9.51
N VAL A 36 0.14 -2.12 -8.53
CA VAL A 36 -0.34 -3.51 -8.47
C VAL A 36 -1.86 -3.58 -8.44
N SER A 37 -2.45 -4.68 -8.91
CA SER A 37 -3.87 -4.93 -8.68
C SER A 37 -4.13 -5.25 -7.20
N ILE A 38 -5.37 -5.04 -6.74
CA ILE A 38 -5.79 -5.46 -5.38
C ILE A 38 -5.46 -6.93 -5.15
N ARG A 39 -5.82 -7.81 -6.10
CA ARG A 39 -5.55 -9.26 -6.02
C ARG A 39 -4.07 -9.53 -5.79
N LYS A 40 -3.19 -8.91 -6.59
CA LYS A 40 -1.73 -9.08 -6.44
C LYS A 40 -1.23 -8.56 -5.10
N TRP A 41 -1.73 -7.40 -4.65
CA TRP A 41 -1.38 -6.86 -3.33
C TRP A 41 -1.75 -7.84 -2.19
N ILE A 42 -2.96 -8.42 -2.23
CA ILE A 42 -3.40 -9.42 -1.24
C ILE A 42 -2.56 -10.70 -1.32
N GLU A 43 -2.24 -11.20 -2.51
CA GLU A 43 -1.33 -12.34 -2.68
C GLU A 43 0.03 -12.09 -2.02
N LEU A 44 0.60 -10.89 -2.21
CA LEU A 44 1.86 -10.52 -1.57
C LEU A 44 1.73 -10.46 -0.04
N CYS A 45 0.64 -9.89 0.49
CA CYS A 45 0.39 -9.88 1.93
C CYS A 45 0.33 -11.30 2.53
N TYR A 46 -0.34 -12.23 1.85
CA TYR A 46 -0.41 -13.63 2.27
C TYR A 46 0.95 -14.33 2.16
N ALA A 47 1.70 -14.08 1.09
CA ALA A 47 3.03 -14.64 0.90
C ALA A 47 4.01 -14.23 2.01
N VAL A 48 3.98 -12.96 2.44
CA VAL A 48 4.80 -12.45 3.55
C VAL A 48 4.57 -13.21 4.86
N VAL A 49 3.35 -13.71 5.08
CA VAL A 49 3.01 -14.51 6.27
C VAL A 49 3.11 -16.03 6.03
N GLY A 50 3.69 -16.45 4.90
CA GLY A 50 3.87 -17.86 4.55
C GLY A 50 2.58 -18.59 4.17
N LYS A 51 1.57 -17.87 3.65
CA LYS A 51 0.27 -18.42 3.28
C LYS A 51 -0.05 -18.19 1.81
N GLN A 52 -0.96 -19.00 1.28
CA GLN A 52 -1.57 -18.79 -0.03
C GLN A 52 -2.92 -18.10 0.14
N ALA A 53 -3.17 -17.05 -0.65
CA ALA A 53 -4.44 -16.34 -0.64
C ALA A 53 -5.53 -17.17 -1.35
N THR A 54 -6.73 -17.18 -0.78
CA THR A 54 -7.97 -17.64 -1.42
C THR A 54 -8.89 -16.44 -1.62
N PHE A 55 -9.72 -16.50 -2.65
CA PHE A 55 -10.55 -15.37 -3.06
C PHE A 55 -12.00 -15.82 -3.25
N VAL A 56 -12.92 -15.01 -2.74
CA VAL A 56 -14.36 -15.10 -3.00
C VAL A 56 -14.77 -13.79 -3.66
N GLU A 57 -15.52 -13.88 -4.75
CA GLU A 57 -16.01 -12.71 -5.48
C GLU A 57 -17.34 -12.26 -4.91
N ILE A 58 -17.50 -10.94 -4.73
CA ILE A 58 -18.74 -10.32 -4.27
C ILE A 58 -19.39 -9.68 -5.49
N HIS A 59 -20.60 -10.11 -5.83
CA HIS A 59 -21.39 -9.57 -6.95
C HIS A 59 -22.59 -8.73 -6.50
N GLN A 60 -22.80 -8.59 -5.19
CA GLN A 60 -23.88 -7.82 -4.60
C GLN A 60 -23.57 -6.32 -4.70
N ASP A 61 -24.60 -5.50 -4.93
CA ASP A 61 -24.49 -4.04 -4.91
C ASP A 61 -24.41 -3.54 -3.46
N ILE A 62 -23.22 -3.64 -2.88
CA ILE A 62 -22.91 -3.28 -1.49
C ILE A 62 -21.81 -2.24 -1.51
N GLU A 63 -21.91 -1.23 -0.64
CA GLU A 63 -20.87 -0.23 -0.48
C GLU A 63 -19.51 -0.88 -0.15
N GLN A 64 -18.57 -0.82 -1.09
CA GLN A 64 -17.24 -1.44 -1.02
C GLN A 64 -16.52 -1.13 0.30
N ARG A 65 -16.73 0.07 0.85
CA ARG A 65 -16.08 0.57 2.05
C ARG A 65 -16.46 -0.17 3.33
N ASN A 66 -17.52 -0.97 3.30
CA ASN A 66 -17.94 -1.80 4.42
C ASN A 66 -17.07 -3.06 4.59
N TYR A 67 -16.54 -3.61 3.50
CA TYR A 67 -15.72 -4.83 3.52
C TYR A 67 -14.29 -4.62 2.98
N PHE A 68 -13.99 -3.47 2.38
CA PHE A 68 -12.69 -3.16 1.80
C PHE A 68 -12.20 -1.75 2.13
N SER A 69 -10.91 -1.64 2.45
CA SER A 69 -10.34 -0.40 3.01
C SER A 69 -10.21 0.76 2.01
N PHE A 70 -10.06 0.46 0.72
CA PHE A 70 -9.83 1.48 -0.31
C PHE A 70 -11.13 1.87 -1.00
N TYR A 71 -11.18 3.11 -1.48
CA TYR A 71 -12.24 3.57 -2.39
C TYR A 71 -12.00 3.05 -3.81
N GLU A 72 -13.05 3.04 -4.62
CA GLU A 72 -13.01 2.58 -6.01
C GLU A 72 -12.48 3.68 -6.96
N TYR A 73 -11.22 4.07 -6.80
CA TYR A 73 -10.54 4.96 -7.76
C TYR A 73 -9.06 4.62 -7.90
N GLU A 74 -8.52 4.76 -9.11
CA GLU A 74 -7.13 4.46 -9.43
C GLU A 74 -6.27 5.73 -9.39
N TYR A 75 -5.29 5.77 -8.49
CA TYR A 75 -4.23 6.80 -8.50
C TYR A 75 -2.90 6.15 -8.89
N CYS A 76 -2.47 6.38 -10.12
CA CYS A 76 -1.15 6.06 -10.61
C CYS A 76 -0.45 7.36 -11.00
N LEU A 77 0.59 7.71 -10.25
CA LEU A 77 1.33 8.94 -10.42
C LEU A 77 2.59 8.70 -11.25
N ASP A 78 2.92 9.65 -12.10
CA ASP A 78 4.25 9.72 -12.71
C ASP A 78 5.26 10.17 -11.66
N VAL A 79 6.17 9.27 -11.31
CA VAL A 79 7.21 9.43 -10.29
C VAL A 79 8.59 9.66 -10.90
N SER A 80 8.70 9.93 -12.20
CA SER A 80 9.99 10.05 -12.91
C SER A 80 10.94 11.05 -12.24
N LEU A 81 10.43 12.20 -11.82
CA LEU A 81 11.20 13.25 -11.13
C LEU A 81 11.73 12.81 -9.76
N GLN A 82 11.01 11.94 -9.03
CA GLN A 82 11.54 11.36 -7.79
C GLN A 82 12.77 10.50 -8.12
N TYR A 83 12.67 9.65 -9.14
CA TYR A 83 13.72 8.69 -9.49
C TYR A 83 14.95 9.31 -10.14
N GLU A 84 14.84 10.52 -10.70
CA GLU A 84 16.00 11.33 -11.08
C GLU A 84 16.86 11.72 -9.87
N LEU A 85 16.24 11.94 -8.70
CA LEU A 85 16.91 12.39 -7.49
C LEU A 85 17.20 11.26 -6.49
N MET A 86 16.37 10.21 -6.47
CA MET A 86 16.48 9.05 -5.59
C MET A 86 16.00 7.80 -6.34
N GLY A 87 16.93 7.11 -7.00
CA GLY A 87 16.62 5.97 -7.87
C GLY A 87 16.29 4.67 -7.14
N ASP A 88 16.68 4.55 -5.86
CA ASP A 88 16.48 3.35 -5.05
C ASP A 88 15.37 3.54 -4.01
N VAL A 89 14.34 2.70 -4.12
CA VAL A 89 13.23 2.59 -3.16
C VAL A 89 13.01 1.12 -2.83
N LYS A 90 12.43 0.84 -1.67
CA LYS A 90 12.04 -0.52 -1.30
C LYS A 90 10.97 -1.04 -2.25
N SER A 91 11.04 -2.33 -2.55
CA SER A 91 9.94 -3.00 -3.24
C SER A 91 8.71 -3.06 -2.35
N LEU A 92 7.54 -3.33 -2.95
CA LEU A 92 6.32 -3.53 -2.19
C LEU A 92 6.45 -4.72 -1.23
N GLU A 93 7.08 -5.80 -1.68
CA GLU A 93 7.35 -7.01 -0.89
C GLU A 93 8.20 -6.70 0.35
N GLN A 94 9.33 -6.03 0.16
CA GLN A 94 10.19 -5.61 1.28
C GLN A 94 9.43 -4.73 2.28
N GLY A 95 8.66 -3.76 1.76
CA GLY A 95 7.84 -2.90 2.61
C GLY A 95 6.76 -3.67 3.39
N LEU A 96 6.14 -4.68 2.78
CA LEU A 96 5.15 -5.54 3.45
C LEU A 96 5.80 -6.43 4.51
N GLU A 97 6.99 -6.97 4.26
CA GLU A 97 7.77 -7.75 5.23
C GLU A 97 8.11 -6.90 6.47
N GLU A 98 8.67 -5.70 6.26
CA GLU A 98 8.98 -4.75 7.33
C GLU A 98 7.72 -4.35 8.12
N ALA A 99 6.64 -4.02 7.41
CA ALA A 99 5.37 -3.64 8.03
C ALA A 99 4.76 -4.78 8.84
N TYR A 100 4.81 -6.02 8.33
CA TYR A 100 4.30 -7.19 9.06
C TYR A 100 5.14 -7.50 10.30
N ALA A 101 6.47 -7.47 10.19
CA ALA A 101 7.39 -7.69 11.31
C ALA A 101 7.17 -6.67 12.44
N TRP A 102 6.87 -5.42 12.09
CA TRP A 102 6.47 -4.42 13.08
C TRP A 102 5.07 -4.70 13.65
N TYR A 103 4.09 -4.99 12.78
CA TYR A 103 2.70 -5.18 13.16
C TYR A 103 2.50 -6.29 14.20
N ILE A 104 3.18 -7.43 14.06
CA ILE A 104 3.00 -8.57 14.97
C ILE A 104 3.34 -8.24 16.44
N HIS A 105 4.22 -7.26 16.66
CA HIS A 105 4.66 -6.80 17.97
C HIS A 105 3.95 -5.52 18.46
N ASN A 106 3.08 -4.93 17.63
CA ASN A 106 2.47 -3.62 17.90
C ASN A 106 0.96 -3.60 17.55
N LYS A 107 0.30 -4.76 17.58
CA LYS A 107 -1.12 -4.89 17.17
C LYS A 107 -2.05 -4.00 17.98
N ASP A 108 -1.75 -3.81 19.26
CA ASP A 108 -2.48 -2.95 20.20
C ASP A 108 -2.46 -1.47 19.81
N LYS A 109 -1.46 -1.05 19.03
CA LYS A 109 -1.31 0.34 18.56
C LYS A 109 -2.06 0.62 17.26
N VAL A 110 -2.64 -0.41 16.63
CA VAL A 110 -3.32 -0.29 15.35
C VAL A 110 -4.83 -0.26 15.56
N ASN A 111 -5.46 0.85 15.20
CA ASN A 111 -6.91 0.92 15.13
C ASN A 111 -7.42 0.07 13.96
N ARG A 112 -8.24 -0.93 14.25
CA ARG A 112 -8.80 -1.85 13.24
C ARG A 112 -10.22 -1.44 12.91
N LYS A 113 -10.48 -1.22 11.62
CA LYS A 113 -11.86 -1.09 11.12
C LYS A 113 -12.58 -2.44 11.27
N PRO A 114 -13.89 -2.46 11.57
CA PRO A 114 -14.67 -3.69 11.74
C PRO A 114 -15.01 -4.37 10.39
N LEU A 115 -14.07 -4.38 9.42
CA LEU A 115 -14.30 -4.91 8.08
C LEU A 115 -14.54 -6.42 8.11
N ILE A 116 -13.77 -7.15 8.94
CA ILE A 116 -13.90 -8.60 9.08
C ILE A 116 -15.26 -8.95 9.71
N GLU A 117 -15.67 -8.22 10.75
CA GLU A 117 -16.99 -8.40 11.37
C GLU A 117 -18.13 -8.15 10.38
N TYR A 118 -18.01 -7.13 9.54
CA TYR A 118 -18.99 -6.88 8.48
C TYR A 118 -19.07 -8.05 7.48
N ILE A 119 -17.92 -8.57 7.05
CA ILE A 119 -17.84 -9.73 6.14
C ILE A 119 -18.51 -10.95 6.78
N ASP A 120 -18.12 -11.31 8.00
CA ASP A 120 -18.60 -12.52 8.69
C ASP A 120 -20.12 -12.48 8.94
N ASN A 121 -20.68 -11.29 9.21
CA ASN A 121 -22.10 -11.14 9.56
C ASN A 121 -23.03 -10.88 8.35
N THR A 122 -22.49 -10.43 7.22
CA THR A 122 -23.31 -9.94 6.09
C THR A 122 -23.05 -10.67 4.78
N LEU A 123 -21.82 -11.19 4.58
CA LEU A 123 -21.36 -11.71 3.29
C LEU A 123 -21.02 -13.22 3.32
N CYS A 124 -20.97 -13.83 4.50
CA CYS A 124 -20.71 -15.25 4.72
C CYS A 124 -21.96 -16.01 5.18
#